data_AF-D4CX40-F1
#
_entry.id   AF-D4CX40-F1
#
_cell.length_a   1.000
_cell.length_b   1.000
_cell.length_c   1.000
_cell.angle_alpha   90.00
_cell.angle_beta   90.00
_cell.angle_gamma   90.00
#
_symmetry.space_group_name_H-M   'P 1'
#
loop_
_entity.id
_entity.type
_entity.pdbx_description
1 polymer ?
#
loop_
_entity_poly.entity_id
_entity_poly.type
_entity_poly.pdbx_seq_one_letter_code
_entity_poly.pdbx_strand_id
1 'polypeptide(L)' 'MEAFIERMIVEKNELQDKVTKLENFINGEKFKELKGLEQVYLKEQLKFMKGYLSVLRQRINFYNK' A
#
# COMPACT_ATOMS: atom_id res chain seq x y z
N MET A 1 9.25 22.41 -4.84
CA MET A 1 8.58 21.58 -3.82
C MET A 1 9.59 21.32 -2.72
N GLU A 2 9.21 21.32 -1.44
CA GLU A 2 10.18 21.06 -0.37
C GLU A 2 10.72 19.63 -0.43
N ALA A 3 12.01 19.42 -0.17
CA ALA A 3 12.68 18.13 -0.33
C ALA A 3 12.03 16.98 0.48
N PHE A 4 11.34 17.30 1.59
CA PHE A 4 10.63 16.30 2.36
C PHE A 4 9.31 15.86 1.70
N ILE A 5 8.64 16.73 0.94
CA ILE A 5 7.43 16.42 0.18
C ILE A 5 7.78 15.48 -0.98
N GLU A 6 8.88 15.74 -1.67
CA GLU A 6 9.37 14.86 -2.74
C GLU A 6 9.65 13.43 -2.22
N ARG A 7 10.29 13.30 -1.04
CA ARG A 7 10.48 12.01 -0.38
C ARG A 7 9.15 11.31 -0.07
N MET A 8 8.15 12.03 0.43
CA MET A 8 6.82 11.46 0.68
C MET A 8 6.13 11.00 -0.61
N ILE A 9 6.29 11.74 -1.72
CA ILE A 9 5.72 11.37 -3.02
C ILE A 9 6.37 10.09 -3.54
N VAL A 10 7.70 9.97 -3.47
CA VAL A 10 8.43 8.75 -3.84
C VAL A 10 7.93 7.57 -3.01
N GLU A 11 7.90 7.72 -1.69
CA GLU A 11 7.41 6.69 -0.77
C GLU A 11 5.97 6.26 -1.07
N LYS A 12 5.07 7.23 -1.34
CA LYS A 12 3.68 6.98 -1.72
C LYS A 12 3.58 6.20 -3.03
N ASN A 13 4.43 6.48 -4.00
CA ASN A 13 4.43 5.79 -5.30
C ASN A 13 4.95 4.36 -5.17
N GLU A 14 6.03 4.16 -4.41
CA GLU A 14 6.56 2.82 -4.13
C GLU A 14 5.56 1.96 -3.35
N LEU A 15 4.91 2.53 -2.32
CA LEU A 15 3.89 1.83 -1.56
C LEU A 15 2.67 1.51 -2.41
N GLN A 16 2.25 2.42 -3.29
CA GLN A 16 1.14 2.19 -4.22
C GLN A 16 1.40 0.98 -5.11
N ASP A 17 2.60 0.85 -5.68
CA ASP A 17 2.97 -0.29 -6.52
C ASP A 17 2.89 -1.61 -5.72
N LYS A 18 3.43 -1.62 -4.50
CA LYS A 18 3.37 -2.79 -3.61
C LYS A 18 1.93 -3.16 -3.23
N VAL A 19 1.08 -2.17 -2.92
CA VAL A 19 -0.36 -2.37 -2.64
C VAL A 19 -1.06 -3.00 -3.84
N THR A 20 -0.86 -2.46 -5.05
CA THR A 20 -1.47 -2.97 -6.27
C THR A 20 -1.05 -4.42 -6.53
N LYS A 21 0.24 -4.74 -6.39
CA LYS A 21 0.75 -6.10 -6.58
C LYS A 21 0.17 -7.09 -5.59
N LEU A 22 0.12 -6.73 -4.30
CA LEU A 22 -0.44 -7.60 -3.26
C LEU A 22 -1.95 -7.79 -3.43
N GLU A 23 -2.67 -6.72 -3.76
CA GLU A 23 -4.11 -6.78 -4.03
C GLU A 23 -4.42 -7.69 -5.23
N ASN A 24 -3.67 -7.55 -6.32
CA ASN A 24 -3.80 -8.43 -7.49
C ASN A 24 -3.51 -9.89 -7.13
N PHE A 25 -2.49 -10.14 -6.31
CA PHE A 25 -2.17 -11.49 -5.86
C PHE A 25 -3.29 -12.09 -5.01
N ILE A 26 -3.80 -11.36 -4.01
CA ILE A 26 -4.88 -11.81 -3.12
C ILE A 26 -6.18 -12.10 -3.90
N ASN A 27 -6.43 -11.37 -4.97
CA ASN A 27 -7.59 -11.58 -5.84
C ASN A 27 -7.39 -12.69 -6.89
N GLY A 28 -6.19 -13.27 -6.99
CA GLY A 28 -5.86 -14.32 -7.96
C GLY A 28 -6.09 -15.74 -7.46
N GLU A 29 -6.16 -16.70 -8.38
CA GLU A 29 -6.41 -18.12 -8.05
C GLU A 29 -5.32 -18.73 -7.15
N LYS A 30 -4.05 -18.37 -7.37
CA LYS A 30 -2.92 -18.88 -6.57
C LYS A 30 -3.01 -18.54 -5.08
N PHE A 31 -3.68 -17.46 -4.71
CA PHE A 31 -3.89 -17.11 -3.31
C PHE A 31 -4.72 -18.17 -2.57
N LYS A 32 -5.66 -18.82 -3.27
CA LYS A 32 -6.52 -19.86 -2.70
C LYS A 32 -5.74 -21.14 -2.35
N GLU A 33 -4.57 -21.34 -2.94
CA GLU A 33 -3.69 -22.47 -2.67
C GLU A 33 -2.89 -22.30 -1.37
N LEU A 34 -2.81 -21.08 -0.83
CA LEU A 34 -2.09 -20.80 0.41
C LEU A 34 -2.83 -21.34 1.63
N LYS A 35 -2.06 -21.63 2.69
CA LYS A 35 -2.63 -22.04 3.99
C LYS A 35 -3.47 -20.90 4.57
N GLY A 36 -4.54 -21.24 5.30
CA GLY A 36 -5.49 -20.25 5.83
C GLY A 36 -4.84 -19.12 6.64
N LEU A 37 -3.82 -19.42 7.47
CA LEU A 37 -3.10 -18.37 8.22
C LEU A 37 -2.31 -17.42 7.31
N GLU A 38 -1.69 -17.94 6.25
CA GLU A 38 -0.94 -17.12 5.29
C GLU A 38 -1.87 -16.19 4.52
N GLN A 39 -3.07 -16.68 4.15
CA GLN A 39 -4.11 -15.85 3.57
C GLN A 39 -4.54 -14.70 4.49
N VAL A 40 -4.71 -14.99 5.79
CA VAL A 40 -5.05 -13.98 6.81
C VAL A 40 -3.94 -12.94 6.93
N TYR A 41 -2.68 -13.36 7.01
CA TYR A 41 -1.55 -12.44 7.15
C TYR A 41 -1.39 -11.51 5.94
N LEU A 42 -1.54 -12.04 4.72
CA LEU A 42 -1.46 -11.21 3.51
C LEU A 42 -2.61 -10.19 3.42
N LYS A 43 -3.82 -10.57 3.85
CA LYS A 43 -4.97 -9.65 3.92
C LYS A 43 -4.75 -8.53 4.95
N GLU A 44 -4.26 -8.87 6.15
CA GLU A 44 -3.93 -7.85 7.16
C GLU A 44 -2.76 -6.96 6.71
N GLN A 45 -1.74 -7.53 6.06
CA GLN A 45 -0.67 -6.76 5.45
C GLN A 45 -1.21 -5.75 4.43
N LEU A 46 -2.09 -6.17 3.52
CA LEU A 46 -2.71 -5.27 2.54
C LEU A 46 -3.50 -4.15 3.21
N LYS A 47 -4.25 -4.47 4.27
CA LYS A 47 -5.02 -3.49 5.05
C LYS A 47 -4.10 -2.41 5.67
N PHE A 48 -3.00 -2.81 6.31
CA PHE A 48 -2.05 -1.84 6.88
C PHE A 48 -1.38 -0.99 5.80
N MET A 49 -0.99 -1.59 4.67
CA MET A 49 -0.39 -0.87 3.55
C MET A 49 -1.36 0.15 2.93
N LYS A 50 -2.64 -0.21 2.76
CA LYS A 50 -3.69 0.73 2.30
C LYS A 50 -3.92 1.86 3.30
N GLY A 51 -3.92 1.55 4.59
CA GLY A 51 -3.98 2.55 5.66
C GLY A 51 -2.84 3.55 5.58
N TYR A 52 -1.60 3.05 5.46
CA TYR A 52 -0.44 3.92 5.36
C TYR A 52 -0.44 4.76 4.08
N LEU A 53 -0.81 4.16 2.94
CA LEU A 53 -0.95 4.86 1.67
C LEU A 53 -1.96 6.02 1.74
N SER A 54 -3.08 5.81 2.45
CA SER A 54 -4.08 6.86 2.69
C SER A 54 -3.48 8.03 3.48
N VAL A 55 -2.71 7.74 4.54
CA VAL A 55 -2.03 8.76 5.35
C VAL A 55 -1.02 9.54 4.51
N LEU A 56 -0.21 8.88 3.68
CA LEU A 56 0.74 9.56 2.79
C LEU A 56 0.04 10.52 1.82
N ARG A 57 -1.07 10.10 1.20
CA ARG A 57 -1.87 10.95 0.31
C ARG A 57 -2.40 12.18 1.03
N GLN A 58 -2.90 12.02 2.26
CA GLN A 58 -3.38 13.13 3.09
C GLN A 58 -2.25 14.09 3.46
N ARG A 59 -1.09 13.56 3.89
CA ARG A 59 0.11 14.36 4.20
C ARG A 59 0.60 15.15 3.01
N ILE A 60 0.68 14.55 1.82
CA ILE A 60 1.07 15.26 0.59
C ILE A 60 0.07 16.35 0.26
N ASN A 61 -1.24 16.06 0.33
CA ASN A 61 -2.29 17.02 0.01
C ASN A 61 -2.33 18.20 0.99
N PHE A 62 -1.93 18.01 2.24
CA PHE A 62 -1.81 19.08 3.23
C PHE A 62 -0.84 20.19 2.79
N TYR A 63 0.25 19.84 2.11
CA TYR A 63 1.28 20.79 1.66
C TYR A 63 1.09 21.29 0.21
N ASN A 64 0.19 20.68 -0.56
CA ASN A 64 -0.10 21.08 -1.94
C ASN A 64 -1.27 22.09 -2.05
N LYS A 65 -1.78 22.59 -0.92
CA LYS A 65 -2.84 23.61 -0.85
C LYS A 65 -2.27 25.02 -0.94
#